data_AF-A0A3B8XCB2-F1
#
_entry.id   AF-A0A3B8XCB2-F1
#
_cell.length_a   1.000
_cell.length_b   1.000
_cell.length_c   1.000
_cell.angle_alpha   90.00
_cell.angle_beta   90.00
_cell.angle_gamma   90.00
#
_symmetry.space_group_name_H-M   'P 1'
#
loop_
_entity.id
_entity.type
_entity.pdbx_description
1 polymer ?
#
loop_
_entity_poly.entity_id
_entity_poly.type
_entity_poly.pdbx_seq_one_letter_code
_entity_poly.pdbx_strand_id
1 'polypeptide(L)'
;MGAEEGVVILIFADGLERRLPVLPVAHHDLVAKLEGLTVSFLHGITVVEVPSAQGKTRQRRILHQLRGRTQRGRHEKVRDALHPEGLDAAEGFADDKVRVQFLHPGFYLGTAEGRIKVIGTHHDLHPGGVQKRLETVGDAAVGAAAHAVNIKDCFHGLQNYEFLVTFVFALKNKKMKKLIAIAVLASGVFSAAMAQPRAAAPISPKDFTFTVVKENPITPVKNQYRSGTCWCFSTLSFLESEIIKAKGIKDPAQYPDFSEMYVVRKAYYDKAIKYVRVDGNLNYAAGSDFGDVLEVAKTYGLIYQQDYSGLQYGYDLPVQSELDAVLKGYVSAVVKNPNKKLTAVWPKGVDGILDAYMGEIPQDKVIAPDQLGINLDDYIGFTSYTHHPFYTSFAMEVADNWRWTQSWNVPLDEFMAIMDYAVNNGYTVAWGGDVSETGFTRNGLAILLDEENKATSGSDQERWVGKADEANPAAKPAVKEVKVTQELRQRYFDEKTSTDDHGMHLYGIAKDQNGNKYYMIKNSWGETGEYKGLWYMSEEFAKGKTLNILVNKKAVPKEILKKIGIK
;
A
#
# COMPACT_ATOMS: atom_id res chain seq x y z
N MET A 1 51.22 -22.50 -2.94
CA MET A 1 50.45 -21.89 -4.03
C MET A 1 49.07 -22.50 -3.99
N GLY A 2 48.11 -21.78 -3.39
CA GLY A 2 46.78 -22.30 -3.09
C GLY A 2 45.90 -22.34 -4.33
N ALA A 3 45.22 -23.47 -4.54
CA ALA A 3 44.21 -23.61 -5.58
C ALA A 3 43.01 -22.71 -5.23
N GLU A 4 42.69 -21.75 -6.10
CA GLU A 4 41.48 -20.94 -5.96
C GLU A 4 40.24 -21.79 -6.30
N GLU A 5 39.27 -21.78 -5.39
CA GLU A 5 38.01 -22.51 -5.47
C GLU A 5 37.12 -21.93 -6.59
N GLY A 6 36.82 -22.74 -7.61
CA GLY A 6 35.84 -22.41 -8.65
C GLY A 6 34.42 -22.74 -8.23
N VAL A 7 33.46 -21.85 -8.47
CA VAL A 7 32.02 -22.12 -8.35
C VAL A 7 31.40 -21.97 -9.74
N VAL A 8 30.60 -22.96 -10.15
CA VAL A 8 29.73 -22.88 -11.34
C VAL A 8 28.34 -22.51 -10.87
N ILE A 9 27.79 -21.43 -11.42
CA ILE A 9 26.47 -20.89 -11.06
C ILE A 9 25.57 -21.02 -12.29
N LEU A 10 24.56 -21.88 -12.19
CA LEU A 10 23.52 -22.00 -13.21
C LEU A 10 22.32 -21.13 -12.79
N ILE A 11 21.85 -20.27 -13.69
CA ILE A 11 20.76 -19.32 -13.46
C ILE A 11 19.66 -19.65 -14.49
N PHE A 12 18.47 -19.93 -13.99
CA PHE A 12 17.27 -20.12 -14.81
C PHE A 12 16.27 -19.01 -14.49
N ALA A 13 15.81 -18.29 -15.51
CA ALA A 13 14.72 -17.33 -15.41
C ALA A 13 13.46 -18.00 -15.97
N ASP A 14 12.38 -18.03 -15.19
CA ASP A 14 11.06 -18.41 -15.69
C ASP A 14 10.61 -17.34 -16.71
N GLY A 15 10.83 -17.63 -17.99
CA GLY A 15 10.26 -16.85 -19.07
C GLY A 15 8.81 -17.26 -19.27
N LEU A 16 7.86 -16.59 -18.63
CA LEU A 16 6.49 -16.50 -19.14
C LEU A 16 5.74 -15.31 -18.52
N GLU A 17 5.82 -14.15 -19.16
CA GLU A 17 4.70 -13.20 -19.15
C GLU A 17 3.49 -13.88 -19.81
N ARG A 18 2.65 -14.54 -19.01
CA ARG A 18 1.19 -14.67 -19.17
C ARG A 18 0.64 -15.68 -18.16
N ARG A 19 -0.17 -15.16 -17.23
CA ARG A 19 -1.25 -15.84 -16.49
C ARG A 19 -0.97 -17.27 -16.02
N LEU A 20 -0.52 -17.48 -14.78
CA LEU A 20 -0.91 -18.64 -13.94
C LEU A 20 -0.66 -18.32 -12.45
N PRO A 21 -1.51 -18.78 -11.52
CA PRO A 21 -1.42 -18.47 -10.10
C PRO A 21 -0.27 -19.26 -9.43
N VAL A 22 0.36 -18.61 -8.46
CA VAL A 22 1.40 -19.18 -7.57
C VAL A 22 0.91 -20.49 -6.95
N LEU A 23 1.60 -21.60 -7.22
CA LEU A 23 1.28 -22.93 -6.67
C LEU A 23 2.43 -23.46 -5.79
N PRO A 24 2.20 -23.77 -4.50
CA PRO A 24 3.27 -24.17 -3.55
C PRO A 24 3.75 -25.63 -3.63
N VAL A 25 3.28 -26.47 -4.57
CA VAL A 25 3.30 -27.94 -4.37
C VAL A 25 4.39 -28.71 -5.13
N ALA A 26 5.14 -28.09 -6.04
CA ALA A 26 6.16 -28.82 -6.85
C ALA A 26 7.60 -28.79 -6.29
N HIS A 27 7.85 -28.14 -5.15
CA HIS A 27 9.23 -27.80 -4.74
C HIS A 27 9.93 -28.82 -3.84
N HIS A 28 9.20 -29.70 -3.15
CA HIS A 28 9.82 -30.63 -2.19
C HIS A 28 10.49 -31.85 -2.84
N ASP A 29 9.99 -32.33 -3.98
CA ASP A 29 10.54 -33.54 -4.63
C ASP A 29 11.83 -33.31 -5.41
N LEU A 30 12.08 -32.07 -5.89
CA LEU A 30 13.34 -31.74 -6.58
C LEU A 30 14.52 -31.66 -5.59
N VAL A 31 14.25 -31.18 -4.37
CA VAL A 31 15.25 -31.01 -3.29
C VAL A 31 15.63 -32.36 -2.66
N ALA A 32 14.72 -33.34 -2.65
CA ALA A 32 14.92 -34.59 -1.92
C ALA A 32 15.86 -35.62 -2.58
N LYS A 33 16.38 -35.39 -3.80
CA LYS A 33 17.20 -36.41 -4.52
C LYS A 33 18.48 -35.92 -5.20
N LEU A 34 19.00 -34.76 -4.82
CA LEU A 34 20.32 -34.26 -5.25
C LEU A 34 21.27 -34.21 -4.05
N GLU A 35 21.83 -35.36 -3.67
CA GLU A 35 22.78 -35.43 -2.55
C GLU A 35 24.05 -34.58 -2.82
N GLY A 36 24.24 -33.55 -1.99
CA GLY A 36 25.48 -32.77 -1.93
C GLY A 36 25.54 -31.50 -2.77
N LEU A 37 24.41 -30.95 -3.23
CA LEU A 37 24.34 -29.66 -3.94
C LEU A 37 23.55 -28.63 -3.12
N THR A 38 23.98 -27.37 -3.17
CA THR A 38 23.25 -26.25 -2.56
C THR A 38 22.37 -25.61 -3.62
N VAL A 39 21.08 -25.51 -3.34
CA VAL A 39 20.10 -24.84 -4.21
C VAL A 39 19.51 -23.66 -3.47
N SER A 40 19.55 -22.47 -4.07
CA SER A 40 19.05 -21.22 -3.49
C SER A 40 18.04 -20.57 -4.42
N PHE A 41 17.02 -19.92 -3.83
CA PHE A 41 15.96 -19.21 -4.57
C PHE A 41 15.93 -17.74 -4.18
N LEU A 42 15.94 -16.85 -5.16
CA LEU A 42 15.82 -15.41 -4.94
C LEU A 42 15.01 -14.78 -6.08
N HIS A 43 13.87 -14.15 -5.78
CA HIS A 43 13.05 -13.40 -6.76
C HIS A 43 12.74 -14.16 -8.07
N GLY A 44 12.25 -15.41 -7.99
CA GLY A 44 11.88 -16.21 -9.18
C GLY A 44 13.06 -16.84 -9.92
N ILE A 45 14.28 -16.74 -9.38
CA ILE A 45 15.50 -17.33 -9.95
C ILE A 45 15.90 -18.56 -9.14
N THR A 46 16.14 -19.68 -9.82
CA THR A 46 16.72 -20.88 -9.23
C THR A 46 18.24 -20.90 -9.48
N VAL A 47 19.02 -20.97 -8.40
CA VAL A 47 20.48 -21.07 -8.45
C VAL A 47 20.94 -22.42 -7.93
N VAL A 48 21.66 -23.16 -8.76
CA VAL A 48 22.28 -24.45 -8.37
C VAL A 48 23.79 -24.28 -8.31
N GLU A 49 24.37 -24.46 -7.12
CA GLU A 49 25.81 -24.44 -6.91
C GLU A 49 26.39 -25.86 -6.97
N VAL A 50 27.32 -26.09 -7.88
CA VAL A 50 28.09 -27.35 -7.97
C VAL A 50 29.48 -27.13 -7.38
N PRO A 51 29.86 -27.79 -6.26
CA PRO A 51 31.18 -27.63 -5.65
C PRO A 51 32.29 -28.16 -6.57
N SER A 52 33.35 -27.36 -6.76
CA SER A 52 34.55 -27.73 -7.53
C SER A 52 35.29 -28.96 -6.99
N ALA A 53 35.16 -29.25 -5.69
CA ALA A 53 35.93 -30.29 -4.99
C ALA A 53 35.64 -31.74 -5.45
N GLN A 54 34.75 -31.97 -6.41
CA GLN A 54 34.27 -33.31 -6.78
C GLN A 54 34.86 -33.86 -8.09
N GLY A 55 35.74 -33.13 -8.77
CA GLY A 55 36.46 -33.59 -9.97
C GLY A 55 35.61 -33.59 -11.25
N LYS A 56 36.26 -33.30 -12.39
CA LYS A 56 35.65 -33.13 -13.73
C LYS A 56 34.67 -34.28 -14.11
N THR A 57 35.02 -35.51 -13.76
CA THR A 57 34.23 -36.72 -14.07
C THR A 57 32.88 -36.76 -13.34
N ARG A 58 32.80 -36.27 -12.10
CA ARG A 58 31.54 -36.27 -11.32
C ARG A 58 30.61 -35.15 -11.78
N GLN A 59 31.16 -33.99 -12.16
CA GLN A 59 30.40 -32.89 -12.76
C GLN A 59 29.73 -33.30 -14.08
N ARG A 60 30.48 -33.96 -14.99
CA ARG A 60 29.94 -34.53 -16.22
C ARG A 60 28.85 -35.57 -15.96
N ARG A 61 29.03 -36.44 -14.95
CA ARG A 61 28.02 -37.45 -14.59
C ARG A 61 26.71 -36.82 -14.09
N ILE A 62 26.78 -35.72 -13.35
CA ILE A 62 25.60 -34.98 -12.86
C ILE A 62 24.87 -34.31 -14.04
N LEU A 63 25.62 -33.62 -14.92
CA LEU A 63 25.05 -32.99 -16.12
C LEU A 63 24.39 -34.02 -17.05
N HIS A 64 25.04 -35.15 -17.29
CA HIS A 64 24.49 -36.25 -18.08
C HIS A 64 23.26 -36.91 -17.43
N GLN A 65 23.20 -36.98 -16.09
CA GLN A 65 22.01 -37.46 -15.38
C GLN A 65 20.82 -36.50 -15.47
N LEU A 66 21.08 -35.18 -15.44
CA LEU A 66 20.07 -34.15 -15.66
C LEU A 66 19.54 -34.19 -17.09
N ARG A 67 20.44 -34.32 -18.09
CA ARG A 67 20.11 -34.48 -19.52
C ARG A 67 19.26 -35.73 -19.80
N GLY A 68 19.61 -36.87 -19.21
CA GLY A 68 18.84 -38.11 -19.36
C GLY A 68 17.44 -38.05 -18.73
N ARG A 69 17.22 -37.17 -17.74
CA ARG A 69 15.91 -36.99 -17.07
C ARG A 69 15.03 -35.97 -17.78
N THR A 70 15.58 -34.92 -18.38
CA THR A 70 14.83 -33.98 -19.25
C THR A 70 14.31 -34.67 -20.51
N GLN A 71 15.05 -35.65 -21.06
CA GLN A 71 14.60 -36.44 -22.21
C GLN A 71 13.57 -37.54 -21.89
N ARG A 72 13.47 -38.02 -20.63
CA ARG A 72 12.57 -39.13 -20.22
C ARG A 72 11.37 -38.73 -19.35
N GLY A 73 11.31 -37.50 -18.84
CA GLY A 73 10.28 -37.06 -17.89
C GLY A 73 8.92 -36.79 -18.54
N ARG A 74 7.83 -37.34 -17.96
CA ARG A 74 6.42 -37.09 -18.35
C ARG A 74 5.88 -35.70 -17.96
N HIS A 75 6.72 -34.76 -17.55
CA HIS A 75 6.30 -33.42 -17.12
C HIS A 75 6.97 -32.35 -18.01
N GLU A 76 6.18 -31.77 -18.92
CA GLU A 76 6.58 -30.68 -19.84
C GLU A 76 7.33 -29.55 -19.12
N LYS A 77 6.89 -29.19 -17.91
CA LYS A 77 7.43 -28.04 -17.16
C LYS A 77 8.88 -28.19 -16.67
N VAL A 78 9.38 -29.42 -16.48
CA VAL A 78 10.80 -29.65 -16.12
C VAL A 78 11.71 -29.52 -17.35
N ARG A 79 11.16 -29.79 -18.53
CA ARG A 79 11.84 -29.61 -19.82
C ARG A 79 11.97 -28.13 -20.17
N ASP A 80 10.97 -27.33 -19.83
CA ASP A 80 10.95 -25.88 -20.09
C ASP A 80 11.94 -25.10 -19.19
N ALA A 81 12.16 -25.57 -17.94
CA ALA A 81 13.11 -24.96 -17.02
C ALA A 81 14.58 -25.31 -17.32
N LEU A 82 14.86 -26.39 -18.08
CA LEU A 82 16.21 -26.89 -18.37
C LEU A 82 16.36 -27.14 -19.88
N HIS A 83 16.82 -26.12 -20.63
CA HIS A 83 16.92 -26.22 -22.09
C HIS A 83 18.05 -27.18 -22.54
N PRO A 84 17.78 -28.14 -23.44
CA PRO A 84 18.79 -29.14 -23.88
C PRO A 84 20.05 -28.52 -24.48
N GLU A 85 19.91 -27.44 -25.26
CA GLU A 85 21.05 -26.78 -25.93
C GLU A 85 21.98 -26.06 -24.96
N GLY A 86 21.45 -25.52 -23.84
CA GLY A 86 22.26 -24.92 -22.78
C GLY A 86 23.05 -25.95 -21.97
N LEU A 87 22.48 -27.16 -21.81
CA LEU A 87 23.17 -28.30 -21.18
C LEU A 87 24.27 -28.86 -22.09
N ASP A 88 24.03 -28.93 -23.40
CA ASP A 88 25.00 -29.41 -24.39
C ASP A 88 26.19 -28.44 -24.54
N ALA A 89 25.95 -27.13 -24.51
CA ALA A 89 27.01 -26.14 -24.43
C ALA A 89 27.85 -26.30 -23.15
N ALA A 90 27.22 -26.51 -21.99
CA ALA A 90 27.92 -26.68 -20.72
C ALA A 90 28.80 -27.96 -20.66
N GLU A 91 28.41 -29.05 -21.32
CA GLU A 91 29.24 -30.27 -21.44
C GLU A 91 30.52 -30.02 -22.26
N GLY A 92 30.43 -29.21 -23.32
CA GLY A 92 31.56 -28.82 -24.18
C GLY A 92 32.62 -27.97 -23.47
N PHE A 93 32.20 -27.11 -22.53
CA PHE A 93 33.10 -26.21 -21.78
C PHE A 93 33.62 -26.78 -20.45
N ALA A 94 33.17 -27.96 -20.02
CA ALA A 94 33.63 -28.62 -18.80
C ALA A 94 35.14 -28.99 -18.81
N ASP A 95 35.80 -28.91 -19.97
CA ASP A 95 37.24 -29.16 -20.09
C ASP A 95 38.12 -27.91 -19.87
N ASP A 96 37.58 -26.70 -20.00
CA ASP A 96 38.31 -25.43 -19.83
C ASP A 96 37.91 -24.66 -18.55
N LYS A 97 38.82 -23.83 -18.01
CA LYS A 97 38.60 -23.01 -16.79
C LYS A 97 37.63 -21.82 -17.01
N VAL A 98 36.63 -21.97 -17.87
CA VAL A 98 35.69 -20.89 -18.21
C VAL A 98 34.44 -21.00 -17.35
N ARG A 99 34.06 -19.89 -16.69
CA ARG A 99 32.76 -19.78 -16.00
C ARG A 99 31.72 -19.29 -17.00
N VAL A 100 30.77 -20.16 -17.33
CA VAL A 100 29.64 -19.85 -18.23
C VAL A 100 28.44 -19.44 -17.39
N GLN A 101 27.83 -18.30 -17.71
CA GLN A 101 26.66 -17.76 -17.02
C GLN A 101 25.53 -17.56 -18.05
N PHE A 102 24.34 -18.11 -17.78
CA PHE A 102 23.18 -17.97 -18.68
C PHE A 102 22.28 -16.82 -18.23
N LEU A 103 21.83 -16.00 -19.17
CA LEU A 103 20.84 -14.95 -18.97
C LEU A 103 19.88 -14.92 -20.18
N HIS A 104 18.65 -15.44 -19.98
CA HIS A 104 17.49 -15.40 -20.90
C HIS A 104 17.72 -16.04 -22.30
N PRO A 105 16.69 -16.43 -23.08
CA PRO A 105 16.91 -16.97 -24.42
C PRO A 105 17.36 -15.80 -25.31
N GLY A 106 18.65 -15.69 -25.60
CA GLY A 106 19.15 -14.72 -26.56
C GLY A 106 20.61 -14.28 -26.43
N PHE A 107 21.26 -14.38 -25.26
CA PHE A 107 22.63 -13.90 -25.08
C PHE A 107 23.49 -14.81 -24.20
N TYR A 108 24.75 -15.02 -24.61
CA TYR A 108 25.74 -15.80 -23.87
C TYR A 108 26.95 -14.94 -23.51
N LEU A 109 27.29 -14.89 -22.22
CA LEU A 109 28.45 -14.17 -21.68
C LEU A 109 29.31 -15.13 -20.85
N GLY A 110 30.63 -15.08 -21.05
CA GLY A 110 31.60 -15.86 -20.29
C GLY A 110 32.76 -15.00 -19.81
N THR A 111 33.41 -15.45 -18.73
CA THR A 111 34.59 -14.78 -18.17
C THR A 111 35.80 -15.69 -18.18
N ALA A 112 36.92 -15.13 -18.62
CA ALA A 112 38.26 -15.66 -18.41
C ALA A 112 39.15 -14.49 -17.94
N GLU A 113 39.90 -14.70 -16.85
CA GLU A 113 40.90 -13.75 -16.34
C GLU A 113 40.39 -12.33 -16.06
N GLY A 114 39.15 -12.20 -15.58
CA GLY A 114 38.61 -10.93 -15.10
C GLY A 114 38.11 -9.95 -16.19
N ARG A 115 37.88 -10.41 -17.42
CA ARG A 115 37.19 -9.61 -18.47
C ARG A 115 35.90 -10.31 -18.94
N ILE A 116 34.89 -9.51 -19.27
CA ILE A 116 33.57 -9.96 -19.78
C ILE A 116 33.63 -10.01 -21.31
N LYS A 117 33.26 -11.14 -21.94
CA LYS A 117 33.21 -11.31 -23.40
C LYS A 117 31.86 -11.86 -23.86
N VAL A 118 31.28 -11.28 -24.91
CA VAL A 118 30.03 -11.73 -25.57
C VAL A 118 30.34 -12.89 -26.52
N ILE A 119 29.62 -14.02 -26.37
CA ILE A 119 30.00 -15.31 -26.99
C ILE A 119 28.97 -15.81 -28.03
N GLY A 120 27.78 -15.18 -28.16
CA GLY A 120 26.86 -15.46 -29.27
C GLY A 120 25.41 -14.98 -29.04
N THR A 121 24.59 -15.04 -30.10
CA THR A 121 23.14 -14.67 -30.13
C THR A 121 22.30 -15.70 -30.90
N HIS A 122 21.02 -15.86 -30.53
CA HIS A 122 20.05 -16.73 -31.23
C HIS A 122 19.61 -16.14 -32.59
N HIS A 123 19.22 -17.01 -33.53
CA HIS A 123 19.18 -16.76 -34.98
C HIS A 123 18.08 -15.85 -35.55
N ASP A 124 17.28 -15.13 -34.74
CA ASP A 124 16.10 -14.38 -35.22
C ASP A 124 16.21 -12.85 -35.18
N LEU A 125 17.41 -12.28 -35.14
CA LEU A 125 17.64 -10.85 -35.33
C LEU A 125 18.47 -10.61 -36.59
N HIS A 126 17.95 -9.81 -37.51
CA HIS A 126 18.49 -9.55 -38.85
C HIS A 126 20.04 -9.36 -38.86
N PRO A 127 20.79 -10.01 -39.77
CA PRO A 127 22.25 -10.13 -39.67
C PRO A 127 23.06 -8.84 -39.90
N GLY A 128 22.45 -7.73 -40.31
CA GLY A 128 23.19 -6.59 -40.88
C GLY A 128 23.56 -5.44 -39.94
N GLY A 129 22.91 -5.32 -38.76
CA GLY A 129 22.96 -4.08 -37.96
C GLY A 129 23.92 -4.08 -36.77
N VAL A 130 24.09 -5.23 -36.09
CA VAL A 130 24.78 -5.30 -34.79
C VAL A 130 26.28 -5.56 -34.95
N GLN A 131 26.68 -6.34 -35.96
CA GLN A 131 28.08 -6.73 -36.18
C GLN A 131 28.97 -5.52 -36.51
N LYS A 132 28.43 -4.50 -37.18
CA LYS A 132 29.16 -3.29 -37.59
C LYS A 132 29.40 -2.28 -36.45
N ARG A 133 28.71 -2.40 -35.31
CA ARG A 133 28.86 -1.48 -34.16
C ARG A 133 29.83 -1.97 -33.07
N LEU A 134 30.23 -3.24 -33.12
CA LEU A 134 31.13 -3.82 -32.11
C LEU A 134 32.61 -3.80 -32.54
N GLU A 135 32.90 -3.72 -33.84
CA GLU A 135 34.29 -3.63 -34.33
C GLU A 135 34.97 -2.30 -33.96
N THR A 136 34.23 -1.23 -33.71
CA THR A 136 34.77 0.10 -33.40
C THR A 136 35.27 0.29 -31.95
N VAL A 137 35.16 -0.73 -31.10
CA VAL A 137 35.60 -0.66 -29.69
C VAL A 137 36.90 -1.46 -29.44
N GLY A 138 37.52 -1.97 -30.51
CA GLY A 138 38.82 -2.62 -30.46
C GLY A 138 39.97 -1.63 -30.37
N ASP A 139 40.82 -1.83 -29.36
CA ASP A 139 42.20 -1.35 -29.23
C ASP A 139 42.44 0.16 -29.11
N ALA A 140 42.20 0.72 -27.91
CA ALA A 140 43.02 1.82 -27.38
C ALA A 140 43.00 1.91 -25.84
N ALA A 141 44.15 1.56 -25.26
CA ALA A 141 44.79 2.13 -24.06
C ALA A 141 44.02 2.30 -22.73
N VAL A 142 44.48 1.50 -21.78
CA VAL A 142 44.59 1.74 -20.34
C VAL A 142 45.22 3.12 -20.05
N GLY A 143 44.55 3.98 -19.29
CA GLY A 143 45.12 5.24 -18.79
C GLY A 143 44.06 6.13 -18.16
N ALA A 144 44.42 6.83 -17.09
CA ALA A 144 43.54 7.58 -16.23
C ALA A 144 42.69 8.68 -16.91
N ALA A 145 41.58 9.01 -16.22
CA ALA A 145 40.68 10.15 -16.40
C ALA A 145 39.47 9.99 -17.34
N ALA A 146 38.34 10.50 -16.82
CA ALA A 146 36.99 10.54 -17.35
C ALA A 146 36.89 10.89 -18.84
N HIS A 147 35.88 10.33 -19.54
CA HIS A 147 34.78 11.10 -20.14
C HIS A 147 33.63 10.15 -20.53
N ALA A 148 32.42 10.60 -20.23
CA ALA A 148 31.17 9.87 -20.41
C ALA A 148 30.76 9.80 -21.89
N VAL A 149 30.36 8.61 -22.34
CA VAL A 149 29.44 8.45 -23.48
C VAL A 149 28.21 7.72 -22.96
N ASN A 150 27.06 8.33 -23.25
CA ASN A 150 25.77 8.10 -22.63
C ASN A 150 25.15 6.76 -23.11
N ILE A 151 25.17 5.74 -22.24
CA ILE A 151 24.58 4.40 -22.47
C ILE A 151 23.12 4.33 -21.93
N LYS A 152 22.49 5.46 -21.61
CA LYS A 152 21.15 5.47 -20.99
C LYS A 152 20.00 5.02 -21.89
N ASP A 153 20.16 5.01 -23.21
CA ASP A 153 19.01 4.84 -24.11
C ASP A 153 18.80 3.41 -24.64
N CYS A 154 19.52 2.40 -24.13
CA CYS A 154 19.31 1.01 -24.58
C CYS A 154 19.04 -0.03 -23.49
N PHE A 155 19.28 0.23 -22.20
CA PHE A 155 19.13 -0.83 -21.18
C PHE A 155 18.75 -0.27 -19.79
N HIS A 156 17.45 -0.05 -19.56
CA HIS A 156 16.93 0.39 -18.24
C HIS A 156 16.73 -0.76 -17.21
N GLY A 157 16.98 -2.03 -17.58
CA GLY A 157 16.73 -3.19 -16.69
C GLY A 157 17.96 -3.81 -16.00
N LEU A 158 19.19 -3.49 -16.42
CA LEU A 158 20.40 -4.21 -16.00
C LEU A 158 21.23 -3.53 -14.90
N GLN A 159 20.98 -2.25 -14.59
CA GLN A 159 21.75 -1.52 -13.56
C GLN A 159 21.59 -2.11 -12.14
N ASN A 160 20.44 -2.72 -11.84
CA ASN A 160 20.19 -3.35 -10.54
C ASN A 160 20.93 -4.69 -10.38
N TYR A 161 21.30 -5.35 -11.47
CA TYR A 161 21.92 -6.68 -11.43
C TYR A 161 23.44 -6.63 -11.26
N GLU A 162 24.14 -5.66 -11.87
CA GLU A 162 25.58 -5.45 -11.59
C GLU A 162 25.83 -5.06 -10.14
N PHE A 163 24.93 -4.26 -9.56
CA PHE A 163 25.02 -3.84 -8.16
C PHE A 163 24.88 -5.04 -7.20
N LEU A 164 23.93 -5.94 -7.48
CA LEU A 164 23.66 -7.12 -6.66
C LEU A 164 24.81 -8.12 -6.69
N VAL A 165 25.41 -8.37 -7.86
CA VAL A 165 26.54 -9.29 -8.02
C VAL A 165 27.79 -8.76 -7.31
N THR A 166 28.05 -7.45 -7.41
CA THR A 166 29.17 -6.78 -6.73
C THR A 166 28.99 -6.82 -5.20
N PHE A 167 27.75 -6.63 -4.72
CA PHE A 167 27.41 -6.65 -3.29
C PHE A 167 27.61 -8.04 -2.65
N VAL A 168 27.18 -9.11 -3.35
CA VAL A 168 27.35 -10.49 -2.87
C VAL A 168 28.83 -10.91 -2.83
N PHE A 169 29.64 -10.45 -3.79
CA PHE A 169 31.10 -10.68 -3.77
C PHE A 169 31.81 -9.93 -2.62
N ALA A 170 31.38 -8.71 -2.32
CA ALA A 170 31.94 -7.92 -1.21
C ALA A 170 31.71 -8.59 0.16
N LEU A 171 30.58 -9.29 0.32
CA LEU A 171 30.23 -10.06 1.52
C LEU A 171 31.01 -11.37 1.69
N LYS A 172 31.89 -11.78 0.77
CA LYS A 172 32.71 -13.00 0.92
C LYS A 172 34.18 -12.71 1.26
N ASN A 173 34.67 -11.47 1.08
CA ASN A 173 36.06 -11.13 1.36
C ASN A 173 36.27 -10.68 2.83
N LYS A 174 37.04 -11.46 3.63
CA LYS A 174 37.28 -11.22 5.06
C LYS A 174 37.88 -9.84 5.39
N LYS A 175 38.68 -9.23 4.49
CA LYS A 175 39.21 -7.87 4.67
C LYS A 175 38.14 -6.80 4.40
N MET A 176 37.29 -7.01 3.40
CA MET A 176 36.18 -6.08 3.10
C MET A 176 35.03 -6.15 4.11
N LYS A 177 34.79 -7.31 4.75
CA LYS A 177 33.81 -7.41 5.86
C LYS A 177 34.14 -6.46 7.03
N LYS A 178 35.42 -6.28 7.36
CA LYS A 178 35.85 -5.33 8.41
C LYS A 178 35.71 -3.87 7.94
N LEU A 179 36.04 -3.56 6.70
CA LEU A 179 35.85 -2.23 6.12
C LEU A 179 34.37 -1.84 5.99
N ILE A 180 33.51 -2.78 5.62
CA ILE A 180 32.05 -2.59 5.54
C ILE A 180 31.45 -2.50 6.95
N ALA A 181 31.89 -3.31 7.92
CA ALA A 181 31.43 -3.17 9.31
C ALA A 181 31.84 -1.82 9.93
N ILE A 182 33.04 -1.32 9.62
CA ILE A 182 33.50 0.02 10.04
C ILE A 182 32.74 1.13 9.30
N ALA A 183 32.43 0.95 8.01
CA ALA A 183 31.61 1.90 7.25
C ALA A 183 30.14 1.93 7.70
N VAL A 184 29.58 0.78 8.10
CA VAL A 184 28.22 0.65 8.69
C VAL A 184 28.19 1.25 10.11
N LEU A 185 29.25 1.09 10.89
CA LEU A 185 29.39 1.76 12.20
C LEU A 185 29.63 3.28 12.05
N ALA A 186 30.34 3.73 11.03
CA ALA A 186 30.54 5.15 10.74
C ALA A 186 29.28 5.82 10.15
N SER A 187 28.44 5.08 9.39
CA SER A 187 27.14 5.57 8.92
C SER A 187 26.03 5.47 9.97
N GLY A 188 26.17 4.59 10.96
CA GLY A 188 25.32 4.54 12.15
C GLY A 188 25.44 5.77 13.07
N VAL A 189 26.53 6.54 12.97
CA VAL A 189 26.73 7.78 13.75
C VAL A 189 26.33 9.04 12.96
N PHE A 190 26.07 8.94 11.65
CA PHE A 190 25.61 10.06 10.82
C PHE A 190 24.09 10.14 10.63
N SER A 191 23.32 9.19 11.18
CA SER A 191 21.85 9.23 11.12
C SER A 191 21.20 10.23 12.10
N ALA A 192 21.99 10.94 12.90
CA ALA A 192 21.51 11.99 13.81
C ALA A 192 21.63 13.42 13.27
N ALA A 193 22.16 13.63 12.05
CA ALA A 193 22.40 14.98 11.54
C ALA A 193 22.26 15.09 10.01
N MET A 194 21.16 14.57 9.45
CA MET A 194 20.55 15.12 8.22
C MET A 194 19.03 15.05 8.34
N ALA A 195 18.49 15.89 9.22
CA ALA A 195 17.18 16.46 8.94
C ALA A 195 17.35 17.28 7.65
N GLN A 196 17.07 16.66 6.50
CA GLN A 196 16.76 17.47 5.33
C GLN A 196 15.66 18.44 5.76
N PRO A 197 15.79 19.76 5.50
CA PRO A 197 14.67 20.65 5.71
C PRO A 197 13.51 20.06 4.92
N ARG A 198 12.49 19.58 5.65
CA ARG A 198 11.23 19.14 5.05
C ARG A 198 10.81 20.28 4.15
N ALA A 199 10.72 20.02 2.84
CA ALA A 199 10.24 21.02 1.89
C ALA A 199 9.00 21.66 2.51
N ALA A 200 8.96 23.00 2.56
CA ALA A 200 7.82 23.70 3.11
C ALA A 200 6.56 23.15 2.45
N ALA A 201 5.50 22.92 3.24
CA ALA A 201 4.22 22.49 2.68
C ALA A 201 3.85 23.48 1.55
N PRO A 202 3.42 22.99 0.38
CA PRO A 202 3.18 23.85 -0.79
C PRO A 202 2.11 24.92 -0.55
N ILE A 203 1.33 24.76 0.51
CA ILE A 203 0.29 25.65 0.98
C ILE A 203 0.39 25.84 2.49
N SER A 204 0.10 27.04 2.96
CA SER A 204 0.11 27.39 4.38
C SER A 204 -1.30 27.76 4.85
N PRO A 205 -1.77 27.25 6.01
CA PRO A 205 -3.05 27.68 6.63
C PRO A 205 -3.17 29.19 6.83
N LYS A 206 -2.04 29.89 7.03
CA LYS A 206 -2.00 31.36 7.19
C LYS A 206 -2.40 32.12 5.93
N ASP A 207 -2.49 31.43 4.79
CA ASP A 207 -2.95 31.99 3.53
C ASP A 207 -4.47 31.91 3.36
N PHE A 208 -5.16 31.32 4.33
CA PHE A 208 -6.60 31.13 4.29
C PHE A 208 -7.27 31.76 5.51
N THR A 209 -8.37 32.46 5.23
CA THR A 209 -9.33 32.90 6.25
C THR A 209 -10.65 32.20 5.95
N PHE A 210 -11.06 31.29 6.83
CA PHE A 210 -12.30 30.56 6.67
C PHE A 210 -13.44 31.23 7.43
N THR A 211 -14.56 31.44 6.72
CA THR A 211 -15.84 31.86 7.30
C THR A 211 -16.78 30.67 7.28
N VAL A 212 -17.21 30.24 8.48
CA VAL A 212 -18.18 29.15 8.61
C VAL A 212 -19.52 29.56 8.01
N VAL A 213 -20.05 28.75 7.10
CA VAL A 213 -21.38 28.92 6.51
C VAL A 213 -22.40 28.13 7.33
N LYS A 214 -22.07 26.88 7.65
CA LYS A 214 -22.90 25.98 8.43
C LYS A 214 -22.02 24.95 9.12
N GLU A 215 -22.24 24.71 10.40
CA GLU A 215 -21.66 23.58 11.12
C GLU A 215 -22.72 22.89 11.97
N ASN A 216 -22.55 21.59 12.18
CA ASN A 216 -23.41 20.76 12.99
C ASN A 216 -22.67 20.25 14.23
N PRO A 217 -23.37 19.94 15.34
CA PRO A 217 -22.73 19.54 16.58
C PRO A 217 -21.81 18.32 16.41
N ILE A 218 -20.61 18.41 16.98
CA ILE A 218 -19.61 17.33 17.06
C ILE A 218 -19.10 17.20 18.49
N THR A 219 -18.67 15.99 18.87
CA THR A 219 -17.92 15.75 20.10
C THR A 219 -16.47 16.23 19.98
N PRO A 220 -15.71 16.34 21.09
CA PRO A 220 -14.29 16.71 21.04
C PRO A 220 -13.45 15.82 20.12
N VAL A 221 -12.35 16.38 19.59
CA VAL A 221 -11.38 15.66 18.76
C VAL A 221 -10.71 14.54 19.57
N LYS A 222 -10.64 13.35 18.98
CA LYS A 222 -10.03 12.15 19.57
C LYS A 222 -8.66 11.86 18.93
N ASN A 223 -7.91 10.90 19.48
CA ASN A 223 -6.57 10.56 19.00
C ASN A 223 -6.36 9.04 18.89
N GLN A 224 -6.37 8.53 17.66
CA GLN A 224 -6.06 7.13 17.35
C GLN A 224 -4.58 6.79 17.52
N TYR A 225 -3.72 7.80 17.61
CA TYR A 225 -2.27 7.70 17.79
C TYR A 225 -1.62 6.68 16.85
N ARG A 226 -0.95 5.65 17.38
CA ARG A 226 -0.19 4.66 16.60
C ARG A 226 -1.03 3.41 16.37
N SER A 227 -2.18 3.61 15.73
CA SER A 227 -3.10 2.53 15.30
C SER A 227 -3.78 2.86 13.97
N GLY A 228 -4.12 1.82 13.20
CA GLY A 228 -4.84 1.93 11.93
C GLY A 228 -6.37 1.91 12.10
N THR A 229 -6.89 2.66 13.07
CA THR A 229 -8.30 2.55 13.53
C THR A 229 -9.16 3.78 13.19
N CYS A 230 -8.73 4.63 12.24
CA CYS A 230 -9.46 5.83 11.82
C CYS A 230 -10.91 5.55 11.42
N TRP A 231 -11.18 4.42 10.77
CA TRP A 231 -12.51 3.93 10.42
C TRP A 231 -13.46 3.85 11.64
N CYS A 232 -12.93 3.44 12.79
CA CYS A 232 -13.70 3.35 14.04
C CYS A 232 -13.91 4.72 14.67
N PHE A 233 -12.84 5.50 14.82
CA PHE A 233 -12.91 6.86 15.39
C PHE A 233 -13.84 7.77 14.59
N SER A 234 -13.75 7.73 13.25
CA SER A 234 -14.59 8.55 12.37
C SER A 234 -16.05 8.13 12.42
N THR A 235 -16.36 6.84 12.38
CA THR A 235 -17.76 6.38 12.42
C THR A 235 -18.40 6.57 13.79
N LEU A 236 -17.68 6.33 14.89
CA LEU A 236 -18.22 6.62 16.22
C LEU A 236 -18.43 8.11 16.41
N SER A 237 -17.50 8.95 15.98
CA SER A 237 -17.67 10.42 15.95
C SER A 237 -18.91 10.84 15.15
N PHE A 238 -19.19 10.18 14.02
CA PHE A 238 -20.42 10.37 13.25
C PHE A 238 -21.68 9.92 14.01
N LEU A 239 -21.68 8.71 14.60
CA LEU A 239 -22.81 8.18 15.38
C LEU A 239 -23.09 9.02 16.63
N GLU A 240 -22.06 9.56 17.29
CA GLU A 240 -22.20 10.49 18.41
C GLU A 240 -22.95 11.76 17.99
N SER A 241 -22.62 12.35 16.84
CA SER A 241 -23.36 13.48 16.27
C SER A 241 -24.80 13.12 15.91
N GLU A 242 -25.04 11.91 15.40
CA GLU A 242 -26.38 11.42 15.13
C GLU A 242 -27.22 11.26 16.41
N ILE A 243 -26.62 10.76 17.49
CA ILE A 243 -27.26 10.64 18.80
C ILE A 243 -27.54 12.02 19.40
N ILE A 244 -26.60 12.96 19.30
CA ILE A 244 -26.78 14.36 19.73
C ILE A 244 -27.99 14.97 19.01
N LYS A 245 -28.09 14.75 17.69
CA LYS A 245 -29.22 15.23 16.88
C LYS A 245 -30.53 14.53 17.27
N ALA A 246 -30.55 13.21 17.34
CA ALA A 246 -31.74 12.41 17.60
C ALA A 246 -32.34 12.70 18.98
N LYS A 247 -31.49 12.88 20.00
CA LYS A 247 -31.90 13.21 21.37
C LYS A 247 -32.04 14.72 21.63
N GLY A 248 -31.68 15.56 20.66
CA GLY A 248 -31.73 17.01 20.80
C GLY A 248 -30.79 17.56 21.89
N ILE A 249 -29.65 16.89 22.13
CA ILE A 249 -28.71 17.26 23.20
C ILE A 249 -28.11 18.63 22.89
N LYS A 250 -28.18 19.54 23.86
CA LYS A 250 -27.66 20.92 23.74
C LYS A 250 -26.46 21.18 24.64
N ASP A 251 -26.36 20.45 25.73
CA ASP A 251 -25.28 20.58 26.70
C ASP A 251 -24.13 19.65 26.31
N PRO A 252 -22.93 20.18 25.97
CA PRO A 252 -21.77 19.37 25.63
C PRO A 252 -21.33 18.42 26.75
N ALA A 253 -21.68 18.69 28.02
CA ALA A 253 -21.39 17.78 29.13
C ALA A 253 -22.18 16.46 29.05
N GLN A 254 -23.21 16.40 28.21
CA GLN A 254 -24.04 15.21 27.98
C GLN A 254 -23.72 14.53 26.64
N TYR A 255 -22.68 14.98 25.93
CA TYR A 255 -22.29 14.34 24.68
C TYR A 255 -21.80 12.91 24.95
N PRO A 256 -22.25 11.94 24.13
CA PRO A 256 -21.80 10.57 24.27
C PRO A 256 -20.32 10.46 23.89
N ASP A 257 -19.61 9.53 24.56
CA ASP A 257 -18.23 9.19 24.26
C ASP A 257 -18.09 7.66 24.26
N PHE A 258 -18.04 7.06 23.07
CA PHE A 258 -18.01 5.60 22.94
C PHE A 258 -16.59 5.06 22.82
N SER A 259 -16.40 3.85 23.34
CA SER A 259 -15.12 3.17 23.26
C SER A 259 -14.83 2.69 21.84
N GLU A 260 -13.85 3.31 21.18
CA GLU A 260 -13.35 2.80 19.90
C GLU A 260 -12.73 1.41 20.08
N MET A 261 -12.02 1.19 21.18
CA MET A 261 -11.33 -0.08 21.41
C MET A 261 -12.29 -1.25 21.62
N TYR A 262 -13.49 -1.01 22.16
CA TYR A 262 -14.53 -2.04 22.19
C TYR A 262 -14.92 -2.48 20.78
N VAL A 263 -15.18 -1.51 19.89
CA VAL A 263 -15.58 -1.77 18.51
C VAL A 263 -14.45 -2.43 17.73
N VAL A 264 -13.23 -1.92 17.84
CA VAL A 264 -12.02 -2.48 17.22
C VAL A 264 -11.80 -3.93 17.66
N ARG A 265 -11.96 -4.23 18.96
CA ARG A 265 -11.84 -5.60 19.49
C ARG A 265 -12.81 -6.56 18.79
N LYS A 266 -14.08 -6.17 18.67
CA LYS A 266 -15.13 -6.99 18.03
C LYS A 266 -14.91 -7.14 16.53
N ALA A 267 -14.53 -6.05 15.85
CA ALA A 267 -14.18 -6.07 14.44
C ALA A 267 -13.00 -7.00 14.14
N TYR A 268 -11.93 -6.94 14.94
CA TYR A 268 -10.77 -7.82 14.78
C TYR A 268 -11.12 -9.29 14.96
N TYR A 269 -11.99 -9.60 15.93
CA TYR A 269 -12.52 -10.95 16.10
C TYR A 269 -13.27 -11.43 14.85
N ASP A 270 -14.25 -10.67 14.37
CA ASP A 270 -15.05 -11.05 13.21
C ASP A 270 -14.19 -11.16 11.92
N LYS A 271 -13.24 -10.23 11.76
CA LYS A 271 -12.27 -10.26 10.66
C LYS A 271 -11.42 -11.52 10.72
N ALA A 272 -11.05 -11.99 11.91
CA ALA A 272 -10.30 -13.25 12.08
C ALA A 272 -11.14 -14.44 11.65
N ILE A 273 -12.43 -14.45 12.03
CA ILE A 273 -13.40 -15.44 11.58
C ILE A 273 -13.50 -15.47 10.06
N LYS A 274 -13.70 -14.32 9.41
CA LYS A 274 -13.83 -14.27 7.95
C LYS A 274 -12.52 -14.63 7.23
N TYR A 275 -11.38 -14.13 7.72
CA TYR A 275 -10.05 -14.41 7.16
C TYR A 275 -9.76 -15.91 7.13
N VAL A 276 -10.08 -16.64 8.21
CA VAL A 276 -9.93 -18.10 8.24
C VAL A 276 -10.91 -18.81 7.30
N ARG A 277 -12.16 -18.34 7.21
CA ARG A 277 -13.19 -18.95 6.32
C ARG A 277 -12.88 -18.81 4.84
N VAL A 278 -12.14 -17.78 4.45
CA VAL A 278 -11.72 -17.54 3.06
C VAL A 278 -10.27 -17.97 2.81
N ASP A 279 -9.76 -18.88 3.62
CA ASP A 279 -8.43 -19.50 3.49
C ASP A 279 -7.28 -18.48 3.42
N GLY A 280 -7.43 -17.38 4.15
CA GLY A 280 -6.45 -16.30 4.22
C GLY A 280 -6.40 -15.37 3.00
N ASN A 281 -7.35 -15.48 2.07
CA ASN A 281 -7.45 -14.65 0.85
C ASN A 281 -8.23 -13.34 1.10
N LEU A 282 -8.02 -12.73 2.26
CA LEU A 282 -8.64 -11.47 2.66
C LEU A 282 -7.60 -10.56 3.30
N ASN A 283 -7.78 -9.24 3.24
CA ASN A 283 -6.92 -8.36 4.02
C ASN A 283 -7.12 -8.63 5.52
N TYR A 284 -6.03 -8.92 6.24
CA TYR A 284 -6.04 -8.99 7.69
C TYR A 284 -5.01 -8.00 8.22
N ALA A 285 -5.47 -6.76 8.34
CA ALA A 285 -4.75 -5.61 8.85
C ALA A 285 -5.68 -4.79 9.75
N ALA A 286 -5.14 -3.75 10.38
CA ALA A 286 -5.86 -2.89 11.34
C ALA A 286 -7.04 -2.13 10.71
N GLY A 287 -6.91 -1.72 9.46
CA GLY A 287 -7.89 -0.91 8.74
C GLY A 287 -9.22 -1.61 8.49
N SER A 288 -10.28 -0.83 8.36
CA SER A 288 -11.63 -1.29 8.02
C SER A 288 -12.48 -0.15 7.46
N ASP A 289 -13.79 -0.35 7.35
CA ASP A 289 -14.75 0.56 6.73
C ASP A 289 -15.90 0.87 7.69
N PHE A 290 -16.68 1.91 7.40
CA PHE A 290 -17.80 2.39 8.23
C PHE A 290 -18.83 1.29 8.50
N GLY A 291 -19.09 0.43 7.51
CA GLY A 291 -20.01 -0.70 7.66
C GLY A 291 -19.61 -1.67 8.77
N ASP A 292 -18.32 -1.79 9.10
CA ASP A 292 -17.86 -2.64 10.20
C ASP A 292 -18.34 -2.12 11.56
N VAL A 293 -18.27 -0.80 11.77
CA VAL A 293 -18.75 -0.17 13.01
C VAL A 293 -20.25 -0.33 13.16
N LEU A 294 -21.01 -0.14 12.07
CA LEU A 294 -22.46 -0.36 12.08
C LEU A 294 -22.80 -1.81 12.41
N GLU A 295 -22.10 -2.78 11.79
CA GLU A 295 -22.34 -4.20 12.03
C GLU A 295 -21.99 -4.60 13.45
N VAL A 296 -20.87 -4.09 13.99
CA VAL A 296 -20.48 -4.32 15.39
C VAL A 296 -21.50 -3.70 16.33
N ALA A 297 -21.91 -2.45 16.11
CA ALA A 297 -22.91 -1.79 16.94
C ALA A 297 -24.27 -2.53 16.89
N LYS A 298 -24.65 -3.07 15.73
CA LYS A 298 -25.89 -3.84 15.54
C LYS A 298 -25.84 -5.20 16.21
N THR A 299 -24.72 -5.91 16.09
CA THR A 299 -24.57 -7.29 16.57
C THR A 299 -24.20 -7.37 18.04
N TYR A 300 -23.35 -6.44 18.50
CA TYR A 300 -22.74 -6.49 19.82
C TYR A 300 -23.12 -5.31 20.72
N GLY A 301 -23.70 -4.23 20.19
CA GLY A 301 -23.97 -3.00 20.94
C GLY A 301 -22.76 -2.08 21.00
N LEU A 302 -22.78 -1.11 21.92
CA LEU A 302 -21.72 -0.14 22.18
C LEU A 302 -21.42 -0.06 23.67
N ILE A 303 -20.23 0.40 24.05
CA ILE A 303 -19.85 0.69 25.44
C ILE A 303 -19.28 2.11 25.51
N TYR A 304 -19.56 2.85 26.58
CA TYR A 304 -18.95 4.16 26.81
C TYR A 304 -17.45 4.04 27.12
N GLN A 305 -16.66 5.02 26.69
CA GLN A 305 -15.21 5.05 26.89
C GLN A 305 -14.80 4.96 28.37
N GLN A 306 -15.61 5.52 29.28
CA GLN A 306 -15.37 5.46 30.72
C GLN A 306 -15.52 4.06 31.32
N ASP A 307 -16.33 3.19 30.71
CA ASP A 307 -16.60 1.84 31.21
C ASP A 307 -15.64 0.81 30.58
N TYR A 308 -15.07 1.10 29.41
CA TYR A 308 -14.08 0.26 28.74
C TYR A 308 -13.12 1.08 27.89
N SER A 309 -11.89 1.32 28.38
CA SER A 309 -10.87 2.04 27.59
C SER A 309 -10.24 1.17 26.50
N GLY A 310 -10.13 -0.14 26.76
CA GLY A 310 -9.48 -1.10 25.88
C GLY A 310 -7.95 -0.98 25.77
N LEU A 311 -7.30 -0.24 26.69
CA LEU A 311 -5.87 0.09 26.66
C LEU A 311 -5.09 -0.64 27.77
N GLN A 312 -5.09 -1.98 27.78
CA GLN A 312 -4.45 -2.78 28.83
C GLN A 312 -2.96 -3.12 28.56
N TYR A 313 -2.35 -2.48 27.56
CA TYR A 313 -0.97 -2.73 27.13
C TYR A 313 0.02 -1.61 27.53
N GLY A 314 -0.32 -0.78 28.53
CA GLY A 314 0.62 0.14 29.19
C GLY A 314 0.83 1.51 28.52
N TYR A 315 -0.09 1.94 27.66
CA TYR A 315 -0.08 3.26 27.03
C TYR A 315 -1.43 3.97 27.20
N ASP A 316 -1.42 5.29 27.36
CA ASP A 316 -2.64 6.11 27.50
C ASP A 316 -3.36 6.35 26.16
N LEU A 317 -2.71 6.02 25.04
CA LEU A 317 -3.24 6.13 23.69
C LEU A 317 -3.02 4.83 22.90
N PRO A 318 -3.79 4.58 21.83
CA PRO A 318 -3.65 3.34 21.08
C PRO A 318 -2.26 3.15 20.45
N VAL A 319 -1.63 2.01 20.72
CA VAL A 319 -0.36 1.56 20.13
C VAL A 319 -0.51 0.09 19.79
N GLN A 320 -0.92 -0.22 18.56
CA GLN A 320 -1.45 -1.55 18.22
C GLN A 320 -0.57 -2.38 17.29
N SER A 321 0.57 -1.86 16.82
CA SER A 321 1.41 -2.60 15.85
C SER A 321 1.85 -3.99 16.34
N GLU A 322 2.08 -4.15 17.64
CA GLU A 322 2.38 -5.47 18.23
C GLU A 322 1.15 -6.38 18.20
N LEU A 323 0.00 -5.91 18.69
CA LEU A 323 -1.27 -6.64 18.66
C LEU A 323 -1.63 -7.10 17.24
N ASP A 324 -1.52 -6.20 16.26
CA ASP A 324 -1.80 -6.48 14.85
C ASP A 324 -0.92 -7.62 14.33
N ALA A 325 0.39 -7.59 14.63
CA ALA A 325 1.34 -8.61 14.23
C ALA A 325 1.09 -9.96 14.92
N VAL A 326 0.78 -9.94 16.22
CA VAL A 326 0.46 -11.15 17.01
C VAL A 326 -0.81 -11.81 16.48
N LEU A 327 -1.89 -11.04 16.28
CA LEU A 327 -3.14 -11.54 15.72
C LEU A 327 -2.93 -12.11 14.31
N LYS A 328 -2.23 -11.38 13.43
CA LYS A 328 -1.92 -11.85 12.08
C LYS A 328 -1.13 -13.17 12.11
N GLY A 329 -0.12 -13.27 12.97
CA GLY A 329 0.66 -14.49 13.15
C GLY A 329 -0.20 -15.67 13.59
N TYR A 330 -1.09 -15.45 14.55
CA TYR A 330 -2.01 -16.46 15.06
C TYR A 330 -2.96 -16.97 13.96
N VAL A 331 -3.71 -16.08 13.31
CA VAL A 331 -4.70 -16.49 12.30
C VAL A 331 -4.05 -17.07 11.05
N SER A 332 -2.84 -16.61 10.68
CA SER A 332 -2.08 -17.20 9.57
C SER A 332 -1.62 -18.62 9.87
N ALA A 333 -1.31 -18.94 11.13
CA ALA A 333 -1.00 -20.31 11.54
C ALA A 333 -2.24 -21.20 11.51
N VAL A 334 -3.41 -20.67 11.89
CA VAL A 334 -4.69 -21.38 11.80
C VAL A 334 -5.03 -21.71 10.34
N VAL A 335 -4.93 -20.75 9.43
CA VAL A 335 -5.21 -20.92 7.99
C VAL A 335 -4.38 -22.04 7.36
N LYS A 336 -3.13 -22.25 7.80
CA LYS A 336 -2.29 -23.37 7.31
C LYS A 336 -2.89 -24.75 7.56
N ASN A 337 -3.85 -24.86 8.49
CA ASN A 337 -4.58 -26.08 8.81
C ASN A 337 -3.68 -27.34 8.88
N PRO A 338 -2.60 -27.34 9.69
CA PRO A 338 -1.61 -28.43 9.69
C PRO A 338 -2.20 -29.79 10.09
N ASN A 339 -3.27 -29.77 10.88
CA ASN A 339 -3.99 -30.97 11.32
C ASN A 339 -4.99 -31.49 10.26
N LYS A 340 -5.13 -30.81 9.12
CA LYS A 340 -6.16 -31.04 8.08
C LYS A 340 -7.61 -30.94 8.60
N LYS A 341 -7.79 -30.46 9.83
CA LYS A 341 -9.05 -30.18 10.50
C LYS A 341 -8.81 -29.09 11.56
N LEU A 342 -9.52 -27.98 11.44
CA LEU A 342 -9.48 -26.92 12.45
C LEU A 342 -10.26 -27.36 13.69
N THR A 343 -9.75 -27.01 14.87
CA THR A 343 -10.44 -27.25 16.15
C THR A 343 -11.45 -26.13 16.42
N ALA A 344 -12.42 -26.35 17.30
CA ALA A 344 -13.30 -25.27 17.76
C ALA A 344 -12.60 -24.32 18.78
N VAL A 345 -11.32 -24.54 19.07
CA VAL A 345 -10.57 -23.80 20.10
C VAL A 345 -9.94 -22.54 19.55
N TRP A 346 -9.56 -22.51 18.27
CA TRP A 346 -8.81 -21.37 17.74
C TRP A 346 -9.54 -20.02 17.84
N PRO A 347 -10.89 -19.90 17.71
CA PRO A 347 -11.55 -18.63 17.92
C PRO A 347 -11.37 -18.12 19.36
N LYS A 348 -11.34 -19.04 20.34
CA LYS A 348 -11.06 -18.69 21.74
C LYS A 348 -9.64 -18.18 21.95
N GLY A 349 -8.68 -18.62 21.14
CA GLY A 349 -7.32 -18.08 21.17
C GLY A 349 -7.24 -16.66 20.63
N VAL A 350 -8.07 -16.31 19.63
CA VAL A 350 -8.22 -14.91 19.20
C VAL A 350 -8.77 -14.05 20.33
N ASP A 351 -9.87 -14.50 20.98
CA ASP A 351 -10.41 -13.79 22.16
C ASP A 351 -9.37 -13.66 23.27
N GLY A 352 -8.63 -14.73 23.61
CA GLY A 352 -7.61 -14.68 24.66
C GLY A 352 -6.47 -13.69 24.36
N ILE A 353 -6.06 -13.56 23.10
CA ILE A 353 -5.10 -12.52 22.69
C ILE A 353 -5.74 -11.14 22.86
N LEU A 354 -6.97 -10.95 22.37
CA LEU A 354 -7.68 -9.67 22.47
C LEU A 354 -7.90 -9.26 23.93
N ASP A 355 -8.28 -10.17 24.82
CA ASP A 355 -8.45 -9.91 26.25
C ASP A 355 -7.12 -9.57 26.93
N ALA A 356 -6.02 -10.21 26.54
CA ALA A 356 -4.70 -9.90 27.08
C ALA A 356 -4.23 -8.46 26.76
N TYR A 357 -4.56 -7.95 25.57
CA TYR A 357 -4.18 -6.60 25.16
C TYR A 357 -5.23 -5.54 25.52
N MET A 358 -6.51 -5.86 25.38
CA MET A 358 -7.60 -4.89 25.45
C MET A 358 -8.45 -5.03 26.71
N GLY A 359 -8.22 -6.08 27.51
CA GLY A 359 -9.02 -6.38 28.69
C GLY A 359 -10.30 -7.13 28.37
N GLU A 360 -10.88 -7.73 29.42
CA GLU A 360 -12.18 -8.38 29.31
C GLU A 360 -13.29 -7.34 29.14
N ILE A 361 -14.28 -7.69 28.31
CA ILE A 361 -15.43 -6.80 28.05
C ILE A 361 -16.42 -6.88 29.22
N PRO A 362 -16.79 -5.76 29.86
CA PRO A 362 -17.84 -5.72 30.87
C PRO A 362 -19.23 -5.86 30.21
N GLN A 363 -19.75 -7.07 30.16
CA GLN A 363 -20.99 -7.40 29.42
C GLN A 363 -22.22 -6.63 29.93
N ASP A 364 -22.26 -6.29 31.22
CA ASP A 364 -23.35 -5.52 31.85
C ASP A 364 -23.37 -4.04 31.44
N LYS A 365 -22.32 -3.56 30.77
CA LYS A 365 -22.16 -2.18 30.30
C LYS A 365 -22.46 -1.99 28.82
N VAL A 366 -22.83 -3.06 28.12
CA VAL A 366 -23.19 -3.02 26.70
C VAL A 366 -24.55 -2.37 26.52
N ILE A 367 -24.61 -1.38 25.63
CA ILE A 367 -25.78 -0.57 25.32
C ILE A 367 -26.22 -0.88 23.89
N ALA A 368 -27.50 -1.20 23.73
CA ALA A 368 -28.09 -1.42 22.42
C ALA A 368 -28.37 -0.06 21.72
N PRO A 369 -28.22 0.03 20.37
CA PRO A 369 -28.42 1.27 19.63
C PRO A 369 -29.81 1.92 19.79
N ASP A 370 -30.86 1.13 20.01
CA ASP A 370 -32.22 1.61 20.23
C ASP A 370 -32.35 2.45 21.52
N GLN A 371 -31.62 2.09 22.57
CA GLN A 371 -31.51 2.88 23.82
C GLN A 371 -30.78 4.22 23.59
N LEU A 372 -30.00 4.31 22.51
CA LEU A 372 -29.32 5.53 22.08
C LEU A 372 -30.19 6.40 21.17
N GLY A 373 -31.42 5.97 20.84
CA GLY A 373 -32.36 6.73 20.03
C GLY A 373 -32.04 6.73 18.54
N ILE A 374 -31.18 5.82 18.09
CA ILE A 374 -30.79 5.65 16.69
C ILE A 374 -31.21 4.27 16.17
N ASN A 375 -31.58 4.20 14.90
CA ASN A 375 -31.80 2.95 14.19
C ASN A 375 -30.66 2.76 13.19
N LEU A 376 -29.86 1.70 13.35
CA LEU A 376 -28.69 1.51 12.48
C LEU A 376 -29.08 1.19 11.03
N ASP A 377 -30.30 0.74 10.78
CA ASP A 377 -30.81 0.55 9.42
C ASP A 377 -31.16 1.89 8.73
N ASP A 378 -31.14 3.02 9.44
CA ASP A 378 -31.32 4.36 8.85
C ASP A 378 -30.05 4.87 8.16
N TYR A 379 -28.91 4.20 8.31
CA TYR A 379 -27.65 4.61 7.69
C TYR A 379 -27.40 3.93 6.35
N ILE A 380 -26.87 4.68 5.41
CA ILE A 380 -26.71 4.26 4.02
C ILE A 380 -25.39 4.77 3.45
N GLY A 381 -24.66 3.85 2.81
CA GLY A 381 -23.38 4.14 2.16
C GLY A 381 -23.57 4.59 0.71
N PHE A 382 -22.78 5.57 0.28
CA PHE A 382 -22.73 6.01 -1.12
C PHE A 382 -21.29 6.03 -1.64
N THR A 383 -21.14 5.83 -2.95
CA THR A 383 -19.91 6.00 -3.72
C THR A 383 -20.26 6.54 -5.12
N SER A 384 -19.24 6.80 -5.95
CA SER A 384 -19.41 7.35 -7.30
C SER A 384 -18.28 6.90 -8.22
N TYR A 385 -18.54 5.85 -9.00
CA TYR A 385 -17.61 5.26 -9.97
C TYR A 385 -18.34 4.72 -11.20
N THR A 386 -17.64 4.59 -12.32
CA THR A 386 -18.22 4.20 -13.62
C THR A 386 -17.93 2.76 -14.01
N HIS A 387 -17.11 2.02 -13.24
CA HIS A 387 -16.90 0.57 -13.45
C HIS A 387 -18.10 -0.29 -13.01
N HIS A 388 -19.08 0.31 -12.33
CA HIS A 388 -20.40 -0.25 -12.07
C HIS A 388 -21.50 0.70 -12.55
N PRO A 389 -22.69 0.20 -12.93
CA PRO A 389 -23.81 1.06 -13.28
C PRO A 389 -24.21 1.99 -12.13
N PHE A 390 -24.55 3.23 -12.46
CA PHE A 390 -25.18 4.13 -11.49
C PHE A 390 -26.54 3.60 -11.04
N TYR A 391 -26.94 4.01 -9.84
CA TYR A 391 -28.17 3.62 -9.15
C TYR A 391 -28.28 2.12 -8.86
N THR A 392 -27.12 1.46 -8.77
CA THR A 392 -26.99 0.10 -8.24
C THR A 392 -26.07 0.12 -7.03
N SER A 393 -26.15 -0.91 -6.20
CA SER A 393 -25.21 -1.09 -5.09
C SER A 393 -24.15 -2.12 -5.44
N PHE A 394 -22.93 -1.88 -4.98
CA PHE A 394 -21.83 -2.83 -5.08
C PHE A 394 -20.92 -2.74 -3.86
N ALA A 395 -20.16 -3.80 -3.60
CA ALA A 395 -19.08 -3.76 -2.61
C ALA A 395 -17.87 -3.08 -3.24
N MET A 396 -17.52 -1.90 -2.74
CA MET A 396 -16.33 -1.19 -3.21
C MET A 396 -15.09 -2.08 -3.03
N GLU A 397 -14.30 -2.22 -4.10
CA GLU A 397 -13.19 -3.18 -4.18
C GLU A 397 -11.90 -2.64 -3.54
N VAL A 398 -11.99 -2.37 -2.24
CA VAL A 398 -10.88 -1.91 -1.40
C VAL A 398 -10.57 -2.94 -0.31
N ALA A 399 -9.31 -2.98 0.12
CA ALA A 399 -8.81 -4.01 1.02
C ALA A 399 -9.54 -4.00 2.38
N ASP A 400 -9.90 -2.81 2.86
CA ASP A 400 -10.53 -2.63 4.17
C ASP A 400 -12.05 -2.84 4.16
N ASN A 401 -12.69 -2.93 2.98
CA ASN A 401 -14.06 -3.41 2.84
C ASN A 401 -14.13 -4.95 2.91
N TRP A 402 -13.54 -5.51 3.96
CA TRP A 402 -13.40 -6.94 4.14
C TRP A 402 -14.75 -7.63 4.41
N ARG A 403 -15.75 -6.89 4.90
CA ARG A 403 -17.14 -7.38 5.04
C ARG A 403 -17.90 -7.44 3.72
N TRP A 404 -17.41 -6.75 2.68
CA TRP A 404 -18.13 -6.54 1.41
C TRP A 404 -19.44 -5.78 1.61
N THR A 405 -19.40 -4.77 2.48
CA THR A 405 -20.48 -3.81 2.68
C THR A 405 -20.81 -3.15 1.35
N GLN A 406 -22.09 -2.99 1.08
CA GLN A 406 -22.60 -2.42 -0.15
C GLN A 406 -22.71 -0.90 -0.05
N SER A 407 -22.24 -0.20 -1.08
CA SER A 407 -22.43 1.24 -1.26
C SER A 407 -23.28 1.50 -2.50
N TRP A 408 -24.21 2.43 -2.41
CA TRP A 408 -24.98 2.87 -3.57
C TRP A 408 -24.13 3.75 -4.48
N ASN A 409 -24.09 3.41 -5.75
CA ASN A 409 -23.34 4.15 -6.75
C ASN A 409 -24.21 5.25 -7.36
N VAL A 410 -23.75 6.49 -7.35
CA VAL A 410 -24.45 7.63 -7.96
C VAL A 410 -23.49 8.50 -8.78
N PRO A 411 -23.95 9.29 -9.76
CA PRO A 411 -23.09 10.24 -10.47
C PRO A 411 -22.44 11.24 -9.51
N LEU A 412 -21.23 11.72 -9.85
CA LEU A 412 -20.41 12.56 -8.99
C LEU A 412 -21.14 13.82 -8.49
N ASP A 413 -21.92 14.48 -9.35
CA ASP A 413 -22.67 15.68 -8.93
C ASP A 413 -23.73 15.35 -7.87
N GLU A 414 -24.39 14.19 -7.99
CA GLU A 414 -25.36 13.73 -6.99
C GLU A 414 -24.67 13.27 -5.71
N PHE A 415 -23.50 12.64 -5.82
CA PHE A 415 -22.64 12.28 -4.70
C PHE A 415 -22.26 13.51 -3.86
N MET A 416 -21.81 14.59 -4.52
CA MET A 416 -21.51 15.86 -3.86
C MET A 416 -22.76 16.52 -3.27
N ALA A 417 -23.89 16.46 -3.98
CA ALA A 417 -25.16 17.00 -3.50
C ALA A 417 -25.67 16.32 -2.22
N ILE A 418 -25.37 15.03 -2.01
CA ILE A 418 -25.70 14.33 -0.75
C ILE A 418 -24.94 14.96 0.42
N MET A 419 -23.65 15.21 0.28
CA MET A 419 -22.85 15.84 1.35
C MET A 419 -23.33 17.25 1.67
N ASP A 420 -23.59 18.06 0.64
CA ASP A 420 -24.14 19.41 0.81
C ASP A 420 -25.52 19.39 1.47
N TYR A 421 -26.40 18.49 1.03
CA TYR A 421 -27.76 18.37 1.59
C TYR A 421 -27.72 17.93 3.05
N ALA A 422 -26.87 16.95 3.40
CA ALA A 422 -26.71 16.47 4.76
C ALA A 422 -26.35 17.62 5.72
N VAL A 423 -25.28 18.35 5.41
CA VAL A 423 -24.82 19.46 6.26
C VAL A 423 -25.90 20.54 6.41
N ASN A 424 -26.52 20.95 5.30
CA ASN A 424 -27.53 22.00 5.30
C ASN A 424 -28.82 21.61 6.05
N ASN A 425 -29.13 20.31 6.13
CA ASN A 425 -30.29 19.78 6.87
C ASN A 425 -29.93 19.32 8.31
N GLY A 426 -28.77 19.75 8.80
CA GLY A 426 -28.35 19.54 10.18
C GLY A 426 -27.83 18.13 10.49
N TYR A 427 -27.41 17.39 9.47
CA TYR A 427 -26.76 16.07 9.59
C TYR A 427 -25.26 16.20 9.34
N THR A 428 -24.51 15.19 9.73
CA THR A 428 -23.08 15.07 9.41
C THR A 428 -22.86 13.88 8.47
N VAL A 429 -21.62 13.64 8.07
CA VAL A 429 -21.25 12.59 7.10
C VAL A 429 -19.98 11.88 7.60
N ALA A 430 -20.02 10.55 7.73
CA ALA A 430 -18.78 9.79 7.84
C ALA A 430 -18.13 9.76 6.45
N TRP A 431 -16.89 10.21 6.35
CA TRP A 431 -16.18 10.45 5.10
C TRP A 431 -14.96 9.55 5.00
N GLY A 432 -14.82 8.80 3.91
CA GLY A 432 -13.69 7.91 3.67
C GLY A 432 -13.01 8.30 2.37
N GLY A 433 -11.69 8.38 2.37
CA GLY A 433 -10.95 8.82 1.20
C GLY A 433 -9.45 8.69 1.31
N ASP A 434 -8.79 9.05 0.22
CA ASP A 434 -7.34 9.12 0.12
C ASP A 434 -6.83 10.46 0.70
N VAL A 435 -5.81 10.41 1.57
CA VAL A 435 -5.18 11.61 2.14
C VAL A 435 -3.68 11.69 1.83
N SER A 436 -3.19 10.87 0.90
CA SER A 436 -1.79 10.76 0.48
C SER A 436 -1.38 11.79 -0.59
N GLU A 437 -2.09 12.92 -0.63
CA GLU A 437 -1.84 14.04 -1.54
C GLU A 437 -0.96 15.12 -0.91
N THR A 438 -0.14 15.79 -1.72
CA THR A 438 0.75 16.87 -1.24
C THR A 438 -0.01 18.06 -0.64
N GLY A 439 -1.22 18.30 -1.12
CA GLY A 439 -2.14 19.31 -0.59
C GLY A 439 -2.96 18.86 0.62
N PHE A 440 -2.82 17.61 1.06
CA PHE A 440 -3.28 17.18 2.39
C PHE A 440 -2.19 17.46 3.42
N THR A 441 -2.32 18.58 4.13
CA THR A 441 -1.28 19.05 5.05
C THR A 441 -1.56 18.65 6.49
N ARG A 442 -0.48 18.50 7.28
CA ARG A 442 -0.58 18.30 8.74
C ARG A 442 -1.17 19.49 9.50
N ASN A 443 -1.35 20.63 8.84
CA ASN A 443 -1.81 21.85 9.47
C ASN A 443 -3.29 22.15 9.20
N GLY A 444 -4.05 21.17 8.67
CA GLY A 444 -5.51 21.29 8.59
C GLY A 444 -6.05 21.75 7.23
N LEU A 445 -5.31 21.55 6.15
CA LEU A 445 -5.79 21.80 4.78
C LEU A 445 -5.81 20.51 3.97
N ALA A 446 -6.82 20.34 3.13
CA ALA A 446 -6.89 19.32 2.09
C ALA A 446 -7.33 19.99 0.77
N ILE A 447 -6.38 20.25 -0.11
CA ILE A 447 -6.57 21.00 -1.38
C ILE A 447 -5.97 20.17 -2.53
N LEU A 448 -6.68 20.00 -3.64
CA LEU A 448 -6.21 19.17 -4.74
C LEU A 448 -5.36 19.99 -5.71
N LEU A 449 -4.08 20.14 -5.39
CA LEU A 449 -3.15 21.01 -6.10
C LEU A 449 -2.95 20.56 -7.57
N ASP A 450 -3.03 21.52 -8.49
CA ASP A 450 -2.66 21.33 -9.89
C ASP A 450 -1.14 21.47 -10.05
N GLU A 451 -0.40 20.39 -9.75
CA GLU A 451 1.06 20.41 -9.74
C GLU A 451 1.69 20.53 -11.15
N GLU A 452 0.98 20.07 -12.18
CA GLU A 452 1.43 20.13 -13.58
C GLU A 452 1.29 21.54 -14.17
N ASN A 453 0.31 22.31 -13.70
CA ASN A 453 0.13 23.71 -14.09
C ASN A 453 0.41 24.68 -12.94
N LYS A 454 1.47 24.43 -12.16
CA LYS A 454 1.98 25.45 -11.23
C LYS A 454 2.17 26.73 -12.03
N ALA A 455 1.44 27.78 -11.65
CA ALA A 455 1.74 29.12 -12.13
C ALA A 455 3.23 29.32 -11.91
N THR A 456 3.96 29.58 -12.99
CA THR A 456 5.40 29.73 -12.99
C THR A 456 5.78 31.04 -12.30
N SER A 457 5.50 31.17 -11.00
CA SER A 457 6.16 32.16 -10.16
C SER A 457 7.58 31.65 -9.96
N GLY A 458 8.50 32.07 -10.83
CA GLY A 458 9.91 31.73 -10.84
C GLY A 458 10.42 30.89 -12.01
N SER A 459 9.70 30.72 -13.13
CA SER A 459 10.32 30.08 -14.31
C SER A 459 11.34 31.00 -14.97
N ASP A 460 12.32 30.43 -15.67
CA ASP A 460 13.27 31.18 -16.50
C ASP A 460 12.55 32.13 -17.48
N GLN A 461 11.30 31.86 -17.86
CA GLN A 461 10.49 32.75 -18.69
C GLN A 461 10.23 34.12 -18.03
N GLU A 462 10.04 34.20 -16.70
CA GLU A 462 9.95 35.47 -15.97
C GLU A 462 11.29 36.23 -15.99
N ARG A 463 12.40 35.50 -16.05
CA ARG A 463 13.76 36.06 -16.14
C ARG A 463 14.05 36.69 -17.50
N TRP A 464 13.39 36.22 -18.57
CA TRP A 464 13.63 36.65 -19.95
C TRP A 464 12.57 37.60 -20.53
N VAL A 465 11.31 37.54 -20.06
CA VAL A 465 10.19 38.26 -20.69
C VAL A 465 9.69 39.45 -19.85
N GLY A 466 10.15 39.58 -18.60
CA GLY A 466 9.73 40.65 -17.69
C GLY A 466 8.34 40.42 -17.09
N LYS A 467 8.09 41.00 -15.91
CA LYS A 467 6.78 40.94 -15.24
C LYS A 467 5.72 41.65 -16.10
N ALA A 468 4.67 40.93 -16.51
CA ALA A 468 3.42 41.58 -16.86
C ALA A 468 2.79 42.18 -15.59
N ASP A 469 2.17 43.34 -15.75
CA ASP A 469 1.79 44.30 -14.70
C ASP A 469 1.37 43.72 -13.34
N GLU A 470 1.93 44.32 -12.28
CA GLU A 470 1.66 44.01 -10.88
C GLU A 470 0.19 44.23 -10.54
N ALA A 471 -0.59 43.16 -10.64
CA ALA A 471 -1.89 43.08 -9.96
C ALA A 471 -1.65 43.03 -8.45
N ASN A 472 -2.05 44.11 -7.78
CA ASN A 472 -2.29 44.29 -6.34
C ASN A 472 -1.48 43.37 -5.38
N PRO A 473 -0.43 43.86 -4.69
CA PRO A 473 0.36 43.08 -3.73
C PRO A 473 -0.42 42.60 -2.48
N ALA A 474 -1.70 42.95 -2.35
CA ALA A 474 -2.59 42.45 -1.30
C ALA A 474 -3.37 41.17 -1.68
N ALA A 475 -3.40 40.77 -2.96
CA ALA A 475 -4.06 39.54 -3.39
C ALA A 475 -3.07 38.38 -3.30
N LYS A 476 -3.18 37.54 -2.26
CA LYS A 476 -2.45 36.26 -2.21
C LYS A 476 -2.83 35.45 -3.46
N PRO A 477 -1.85 34.86 -4.18
CA PRO A 477 -2.16 34.12 -5.41
C PRO A 477 -3.18 33.02 -5.11
N ALA A 478 -4.24 32.97 -5.91
CA ALA A 478 -5.27 31.94 -5.79
C ALA A 478 -4.62 30.56 -6.00
N VAL A 479 -4.78 29.66 -5.02
CA VAL A 479 -4.31 28.28 -5.16
C VAL A 479 -5.10 27.63 -6.29
N LYS A 480 -4.38 27.15 -7.31
CA LYS A 480 -4.98 26.48 -8.46
C LYS A 480 -5.22 25.01 -8.13
N GLU A 481 -6.47 24.58 -8.30
CA GLU A 481 -6.88 23.19 -8.09
C GLU A 481 -7.19 22.48 -9.40
N VAL A 482 -6.97 21.16 -9.40
CA VAL A 482 -7.41 20.28 -10.49
C VAL A 482 -8.94 20.29 -10.51
N LYS A 483 -9.53 20.51 -11.70
CA LYS A 483 -10.98 20.38 -11.88
C LYS A 483 -11.35 18.93 -12.12
N VAL A 484 -12.03 18.33 -11.14
CA VAL A 484 -12.32 16.90 -11.15
C VAL A 484 -13.58 16.60 -11.96
N THR A 485 -13.42 15.76 -12.99
CA THR A 485 -14.55 15.14 -13.72
C THR A 485 -14.79 13.70 -13.24
N GLN A 486 -15.93 13.12 -13.61
CA GLN A 486 -16.24 11.72 -13.32
C GLN A 486 -15.16 10.76 -13.87
N GLU A 487 -14.66 11.02 -15.08
CA GLU A 487 -13.65 10.20 -15.75
C GLU A 487 -12.29 10.32 -15.06
N LEU A 488 -11.91 11.53 -14.64
CA LEU A 488 -10.66 11.73 -13.90
C LEU A 488 -10.70 11.03 -12.54
N ARG A 489 -11.84 11.13 -11.84
CA ARG A 489 -12.08 10.41 -10.58
C ARG A 489 -11.98 8.89 -10.75
N GLN A 490 -12.59 8.33 -11.81
CA GLN A 490 -12.47 6.89 -12.10
C GLN A 490 -11.01 6.51 -12.33
N ARG A 491 -10.30 7.32 -13.13
CA ARG A 491 -8.88 7.10 -13.43
C ARG A 491 -8.04 7.05 -12.15
N TYR A 492 -8.26 7.94 -11.20
CA TYR A 492 -7.53 7.91 -9.93
C TYR A 492 -7.67 6.57 -9.18
N PHE A 493 -8.89 6.00 -9.18
CA PHE A 493 -9.15 4.70 -8.54
C PHE A 493 -8.51 3.53 -9.29
N ASP A 494 -8.57 3.54 -10.62
CA ASP A 494 -8.03 2.47 -11.48
C ASP A 494 -6.49 2.48 -11.48
N GLU A 495 -5.88 3.67 -11.49
CA GLU A 495 -4.43 3.88 -11.49
C GLU A 495 -3.80 3.81 -10.09
N LYS A 496 -4.61 3.63 -9.04
CA LYS A 496 -4.17 3.59 -7.64
C LYS A 496 -3.47 4.86 -7.16
N THR A 497 -3.88 6.00 -7.72
CA THR A 497 -3.54 7.35 -7.22
C THR A 497 -4.64 7.90 -6.31
N SER A 498 -5.74 7.17 -6.13
CA SER A 498 -6.66 7.27 -5.00
C SER A 498 -6.93 5.86 -4.47
N THR A 499 -6.59 5.65 -3.21
CA THR A 499 -6.63 4.38 -2.49
C THR A 499 -7.30 4.55 -1.12
N ASP A 500 -7.62 3.43 -0.49
CA ASP A 500 -8.32 3.41 0.80
C ASP A 500 -7.32 3.66 1.93
N ASP A 501 -7.30 4.90 2.41
CA ASP A 501 -6.24 5.43 3.27
C ASP A 501 -6.77 5.88 4.63
N HIS A 502 -7.87 6.66 4.67
CA HIS A 502 -8.29 7.31 5.90
C HIS A 502 -9.79 7.62 6.02
N GLY A 503 -10.35 7.37 7.21
CA GLY A 503 -11.70 7.76 7.61
C GLY A 503 -11.71 9.01 8.49
N MET A 504 -12.59 9.96 8.20
CA MET A 504 -12.80 11.19 8.97
C MET A 504 -14.29 11.56 9.05
N HIS A 505 -14.63 12.66 9.72
CA HIS A 505 -16.00 13.07 9.95
C HIS A 505 -16.28 14.49 9.41
N LEU A 506 -17.07 14.60 8.35
CA LEU A 506 -17.49 15.87 7.76
C LEU A 506 -18.71 16.41 8.50
N TYR A 507 -18.61 17.63 9.04
CA TYR A 507 -19.65 18.20 9.92
C TYR A 507 -20.10 19.62 9.54
N GLY A 508 -19.47 20.25 8.56
CA GLY A 508 -19.77 21.63 8.20
C GLY A 508 -19.30 22.04 6.81
N ILE A 509 -19.68 23.25 6.43
CA ILE A 509 -19.29 23.95 5.22
C ILE A 509 -18.77 25.34 5.63
N ALA A 510 -17.65 25.72 5.06
CA ALA A 510 -17.05 27.05 5.18
C ALA A 510 -16.72 27.61 3.80
N LYS A 511 -16.40 28.90 3.75
CA LYS A 511 -15.82 29.56 2.58
C LYS A 511 -14.50 30.22 2.93
N ASP A 512 -13.55 30.20 2.00
CA ASP A 512 -12.34 31.02 2.13
C ASP A 512 -12.63 32.50 1.80
N GLN A 513 -11.59 33.33 1.89
CA GLN A 513 -11.65 34.76 1.55
C GLN A 513 -12.05 35.07 0.10
N ASN A 514 -11.93 34.09 -0.81
CA ASN A 514 -12.27 34.21 -2.22
C ASN A 514 -13.67 33.67 -2.53
N GLY A 515 -14.38 33.15 -1.52
CA GLY A 515 -15.71 32.58 -1.64
C GLY A 515 -15.73 31.11 -2.08
N ASN A 516 -14.57 30.45 -2.19
CA ASN A 516 -14.47 29.04 -2.54
C ASN A 516 -15.03 28.18 -1.40
N LYS A 517 -15.76 27.11 -1.73
CA LYS A 517 -16.38 26.20 -0.77
C LYS A 517 -15.36 25.21 -0.21
N TYR A 518 -15.39 25.02 1.11
CA TYR A 518 -14.66 23.98 1.83
C TYR A 518 -15.60 23.21 2.75
N TYR A 519 -15.38 21.90 2.86
CA TYR A 519 -15.97 21.08 3.90
C TYR A 519 -15.12 21.15 5.17
N MET A 520 -15.79 21.22 6.32
CA MET A 520 -15.17 21.18 7.64
C MET A 520 -15.13 19.73 8.10
N ILE A 521 -13.91 19.23 8.36
CA ILE A 521 -13.63 17.82 8.66
C ILE A 521 -13.04 17.72 10.06
N LYS A 522 -13.58 16.82 10.88
CA LYS A 522 -13.02 16.41 12.17
C LYS A 522 -12.15 15.18 11.94
N ASN A 523 -10.87 15.29 12.27
CA ASN A 523 -9.91 14.20 12.21
C ASN A 523 -9.79 13.50 13.57
N SER A 524 -8.99 12.43 13.64
CA SER A 524 -8.75 11.60 14.83
C SER A 524 -7.27 11.52 15.20
N TRP A 525 -6.51 12.59 14.95
CA TRP A 525 -5.07 12.68 15.26
C TRP A 525 -4.77 13.60 16.46
N GLY A 526 -5.75 13.82 17.34
CA GLY A 526 -5.67 14.83 18.41
C GLY A 526 -5.71 16.26 17.88
N GLU A 527 -5.51 17.23 18.77
CA GLU A 527 -5.56 18.68 18.46
C GLU A 527 -4.31 19.16 17.69
N THR A 528 -3.98 18.50 16.59
CA THR A 528 -2.82 18.81 15.74
C THR A 528 -3.14 19.91 14.73
N GLY A 529 -2.10 20.59 14.24
CA GLY A 529 -2.23 21.61 13.20
C GLY A 529 -2.82 22.94 13.69
N GLU A 530 -3.03 23.87 12.75
CA GLU A 530 -3.52 25.23 13.06
C GLU A 530 -4.94 25.22 13.62
N TYR A 531 -5.78 24.29 13.14
CA TYR A 531 -7.19 24.22 13.49
C TYR A 531 -7.51 23.13 14.52
N LYS A 532 -6.56 22.80 15.42
CA LYS A 532 -6.75 21.92 16.58
C LYS A 532 -7.43 20.59 16.24
N GLY A 533 -6.91 19.88 15.25
CA GLY A 533 -7.44 18.57 14.83
C GLY A 533 -8.56 18.62 13.80
N LEU A 534 -8.89 19.83 13.31
CA LEU A 534 -9.87 20.06 12.26
C LEU A 534 -9.17 20.36 10.92
N TRP A 535 -9.84 20.00 9.83
CA TRP A 535 -9.37 20.19 8.46
C TRP A 535 -10.41 20.97 7.65
N TYR A 536 -9.92 21.80 6.74
CA TYR A 536 -10.71 22.40 5.67
C TYR A 536 -10.36 21.70 4.36
N MET A 537 -11.34 21.00 3.80
CA MET A 537 -11.20 20.22 2.59
C MET A 537 -11.90 20.92 1.44
N SER A 538 -11.19 21.26 0.38
CA SER A 538 -11.78 21.91 -0.79
C SER A 538 -12.78 21.00 -1.48
N GLU A 539 -13.70 21.60 -2.23
CA GLU A 539 -14.67 20.84 -3.03
C GLU A 539 -14.00 19.94 -4.07
N GLU A 540 -12.91 20.39 -4.71
CA GLU A 540 -12.21 19.57 -5.72
C GLU A 540 -11.46 18.40 -5.07
N PHE A 541 -10.88 18.59 -3.87
CA PHE A 541 -10.30 17.48 -3.11
C PHE A 541 -11.38 16.44 -2.76
N ALA A 542 -12.53 16.89 -2.26
CA ALA A 542 -13.65 16.01 -1.95
C ALA A 542 -14.13 15.23 -3.20
N LYS A 543 -14.28 15.89 -4.35
CA LYS A 543 -14.64 15.23 -5.62
C LYS A 543 -13.60 14.21 -6.06
N GLY A 544 -12.31 14.51 -5.92
CA GLY A 544 -11.22 13.68 -6.43
C GLY A 544 -10.88 12.49 -5.54
N LYS A 545 -10.94 12.66 -4.21
CA LYS A 545 -10.28 11.75 -3.26
C LYS A 545 -11.20 11.07 -2.26
N THR A 546 -12.47 11.46 -2.16
CA THR A 546 -13.45 10.64 -1.41
C THR A 546 -13.60 9.29 -2.09
N LEU A 547 -13.66 8.19 -1.35
CA LEU A 547 -14.01 6.86 -1.87
C LEU A 547 -15.48 6.53 -1.58
N ASN A 548 -15.89 6.68 -0.32
CA ASN A 548 -17.25 6.44 0.13
C ASN A 548 -17.66 7.42 1.23
N ILE A 549 -18.97 7.53 1.44
CA ILE A 549 -19.56 8.23 2.57
C ILE A 549 -20.63 7.38 3.22
N LEU A 550 -20.86 7.59 4.51
CA LEU A 550 -22.01 7.08 5.24
C LEU A 550 -22.85 8.26 5.76
N VAL A 551 -24.16 8.21 5.51
CA VAL A 551 -25.11 9.23 5.93
C VAL A 551 -26.39 8.61 6.46
N ASN A 552 -27.16 9.38 7.24
CA ASN A 552 -28.55 9.03 7.54
C ASN A 552 -29.40 9.13 6.26
N LYS A 553 -30.34 8.21 6.01
CA LYS A 553 -31.28 8.27 4.87
C LYS A 553 -32.05 9.59 4.81
N LYS A 554 -32.38 10.18 5.96
CA LYS A 554 -33.05 11.49 6.06
C LYS A 554 -32.15 12.66 5.63
N ALA A 555 -30.84 12.42 5.50
CA ALA A 555 -29.84 13.36 5.03
C ALA A 555 -29.56 13.24 3.51
N VAL A 556 -30.40 12.50 2.77
CA VAL A 556 -30.27 12.30 1.33
C VAL A 556 -31.41 13.04 0.60
N PRO A 557 -31.14 13.79 -0.49
CA PRO A 557 -32.19 14.36 -1.32
C PRO A 557 -33.21 13.29 -1.77
N LYS A 558 -34.51 13.59 -1.62
CA LYS A 558 -35.60 12.65 -1.94
C LYS A 558 -35.54 12.11 -3.37
N GLU A 559 -35.12 12.94 -4.33
CA GLU A 559 -34.99 12.52 -5.73
C GLU A 559 -33.91 11.46 -5.92
N ILE A 560 -32.82 11.52 -5.16
CA ILE A 560 -31.76 10.49 -5.20
C ILE A 560 -32.27 9.19 -4.57
N LEU A 561 -32.93 9.26 -3.40
CA LEU A 561 -33.53 8.09 -2.76
C LEU A 561 -34.51 7.36 -3.68
N LYS A 562 -35.35 8.11 -4.41
CA LYS A 562 -36.28 7.57 -5.39
C LYS A 562 -35.57 6.83 -6.53
N LYS A 563 -34.44 7.36 -7.03
CA LYS A 563 -33.65 6.72 -8.11
C LYS A 563 -33.05 5.38 -7.68
N ILE A 564 -32.69 5.23 -6.40
CA ILE A 564 -32.18 3.97 -5.83
C ILE A 564 -33.28 3.09 -5.20
N GLY A 565 -34.56 3.46 -5.36
CA GLY A 565 -35.69 2.64 -4.92
C GLY A 565 -35.95 2.63 -3.41
N ILE A 566 -35.44 3.62 -2.67
CA ILE A 566 -35.69 3.78 -1.23
C ILE A 566 -36.83 4.79 -1.02
N LYS A 567 -37.82 4.39 -0.21
CA LYS A 567 -39.03 5.19 0.06
C LYS A 567 -38.80 6.27 1.10
#